data_AF-A0A7J5DQ53-F1
#
_entry.id   AF-A0A7J5DQ53-F1
#
_cell.length_a   1.000
_cell.length_b   1.000
_cell.length_c   1.000
_cell.angle_alpha   90.00
_cell.angle_beta   90.00
_cell.angle_gamma   90.00
#
_symmetry.space_group_name_H-M   'P 1'
#
loop_
_entity.id
_entity.type
_entity.pdbx_description
1 polymer ?
#
loop_
_entity_poly.entity_id
_entity_poly.type
_entity_poly.pdbx_seq_one_letter_code
_entity_poly.pdbx_strand_id
1 'polypeptide(L)'
;MGRRRYRQLAMGNDRFRWWVSHRHAPDPDSGGALGHSCQEVLSVAREGSPGAIRIVFASGPGRVVGGGGWGAHEGGVSRAGGGYLNLHRPATVRELIEEALADGQRFGHAAQVDGWRFFDAAAARVPPERPEPSAGSSA
;
A
#
# COMPACT_ATOMS: atom_id res chain seq x y z
N MET A 1 -22.45 11.77 0.04
CA MET A 1 -21.09 11.16 0.09
C MET A 1 -20.97 10.10 -1.00
N GLY A 2 -20.04 10.26 -1.94
CA GLY A 2 -19.74 9.22 -2.93
C GLY A 2 -19.21 7.96 -2.25
N ARG A 3 -19.73 6.80 -2.62
CA ARG A 3 -19.25 5.50 -2.15
C ARG A 3 -17.76 5.35 -2.52
N ARG A 4 -16.87 5.35 -1.52
CA ARG A 4 -15.44 5.06 -1.70
C ARG A 4 -15.32 3.74 -2.49
N ARG A 5 -14.67 3.77 -3.66
CA ARG A 5 -14.46 2.55 -4.46
C ARG A 5 -13.45 1.68 -3.73
N TYR A 6 -13.92 0.59 -3.15
CA TYR A 6 -13.07 -0.46 -2.59
C TYR A 6 -12.88 -1.58 -3.62
N ARG A 7 -11.72 -2.20 -3.61
CA ARG A 7 -11.39 -3.38 -4.41
C ARG A 7 -11.62 -4.64 -3.56
N GLN A 8 -11.83 -5.79 -4.20
CA GLN A 8 -12.13 -7.07 -3.54
C GLN A 8 -11.10 -8.13 -3.87
N LEU A 9 -10.59 -8.84 -2.86
CA LEU A 9 -9.58 -9.88 -2.99
C LEU A 9 -10.09 -11.15 -2.31
N ALA A 10 -9.98 -12.28 -2.98
CA ALA A 10 -10.21 -13.60 -2.40
C ALA A 10 -8.87 -14.29 -2.10
N MET A 11 -8.77 -14.89 -0.91
CA MET A 11 -7.64 -15.71 -0.48
C MET A 11 -8.18 -16.96 0.23
N GLY A 12 -8.13 -18.11 -0.45
CA GLY A 12 -8.85 -19.29 0.02
C GLY A 12 -10.34 -19.01 0.18
N ASN A 13 -10.88 -19.31 1.36
CA ASN A 13 -12.28 -19.06 1.70
C ASN A 13 -12.54 -17.62 2.19
N ASP A 14 -11.49 -16.83 2.38
CA ASP A 14 -11.59 -15.48 2.90
C ASP A 14 -11.74 -14.43 1.80
N ARG A 15 -12.62 -13.46 2.08
CA ARG A 15 -12.86 -12.30 1.23
C ARG A 15 -12.43 -11.04 1.95
N PHE A 16 -11.66 -10.22 1.26
CA PHE A 16 -11.14 -8.96 1.74
C PHE A 16 -11.63 -7.82 0.84
N ARG A 17 -11.87 -6.67 1.45
CA ARG A 17 -12.04 -5.39 0.77
C ARG A 17 -10.85 -4.52 1.12
N TRP A 18 -10.24 -3.88 0.12
CA TRP A 18 -9.16 -2.93 0.38
C TRP A 18 -9.32 -1.62 -0.37
N TRP A 19 -8.70 -0.59 0.18
CA TRP A 19 -8.54 0.71 -0.45
C TRP A 19 -7.22 1.31 -0.02
N VAL A 20 -6.73 2.22 -0.86
CA VAL A 20 -5.52 3.00 -0.59
C VAL A 20 -5.96 4.44 -0.35
N SER A 21 -5.31 5.10 0.60
CA SER A 21 -5.47 6.54 0.78
C SER A 21 -4.12 7.18 1.01
N HIS A 22 -3.87 8.24 0.28
CA HIS A 22 -2.76 9.14 0.52
C HIS A 22 -3.13 10.13 1.63
N ARG A 23 -2.20 10.44 2.54
CA ARG A 23 -2.36 11.53 3.50
C ARG A 23 -1.04 12.22 3.78
N HIS A 24 -1.14 13.49 4.13
CA HIS A 24 -0.03 14.30 4.60
C HIS A 24 -0.06 14.32 6.14
N ALA A 25 1.07 14.00 6.77
CA ALA A 25 1.29 14.19 8.18
C ALA A 25 2.32 15.32 8.39
N PRO A 26 2.30 16.05 9.52
CA PRO A 26 3.37 16.98 9.85
C PRO A 26 4.72 16.25 9.84
N ASP A 27 5.73 16.83 9.20
CA ASP A 27 7.10 16.30 9.27
C ASP A 27 7.80 16.83 10.54
N PRO A 28 8.13 15.95 11.51
CA PRO A 28 8.75 16.36 12.78
C PRO A 28 10.19 16.88 12.61
N ASP A 29 10.86 16.54 11.50
CA ASP A 29 12.26 16.90 11.23
C ASP A 29 12.37 18.16 10.35
N SER A 30 11.24 18.61 9.78
CA SER A 30 11.17 19.87 9.04
C SER A 30 11.12 21.03 10.04
N GLY A 31 12.25 21.68 10.28
CA GLY A 31 12.40 22.82 11.19
C GLY A 31 11.62 24.08 10.77
N GLY A 32 10.29 24.01 10.66
CA GLY A 32 9.39 25.15 10.56
C GLY A 32 9.00 25.62 9.15
N ALA A 33 9.25 24.85 8.09
CA ALA A 33 8.82 25.23 6.74
C ALA A 33 8.04 24.10 6.04
N LEU A 34 6.71 24.08 6.24
CA LEU A 34 5.70 23.41 5.38
C LEU A 34 6.06 21.98 4.89
N GLY A 35 6.83 21.22 5.65
CA GLY A 35 7.17 19.83 5.34
C GLY A 35 6.02 18.94 5.76
N HIS A 36 5.29 18.39 4.81
CA HIS A 36 4.41 17.28 5.08
C HIS A 36 5.10 15.98 4.71
N SER A 37 5.17 15.04 5.65
CA SER A 37 5.52 13.66 5.31
C SER A 37 4.34 13.01 4.60
N CYS A 38 4.60 12.49 3.40
CA CYS A 38 3.61 11.76 2.63
C CYS A 38 3.44 10.35 3.22
N GLN A 39 2.19 9.89 3.30
CA GLN A 39 1.89 8.55 3.76
C GLN A 39 0.89 7.87 2.81
N GLU A 40 1.24 6.67 2.34
CA GLU A 40 0.30 5.77 1.69
C GLU A 40 -0.25 4.80 2.73
N VAL A 41 -1.58 4.73 2.82
CA VAL A 41 -2.25 3.87 3.80
C VAL A 41 -3.07 2.82 3.05
N LEU A 42 -2.61 1.57 3.10
CA LEU A 42 -3.37 0.41 2.67
C LEU A 42 -4.29 -0.01 3.81
N SER A 43 -5.59 0.14 3.60
CA SER A 43 -6.60 -0.36 4.54
C SER A 43 -7.22 -1.64 4.01
N VAL A 44 -7.23 -2.69 4.84
CA VAL A 44 -7.78 -3.99 4.51
C VAL A 44 -8.85 -4.36 5.52
N ALA A 45 -10.06 -4.67 5.05
CA ALA A 45 -11.15 -5.20 5.86
C ALA A 45 -11.46 -6.63 5.41
N ARG A 46 -11.61 -7.56 6.36
CA ARG A 46 -12.07 -8.93 6.09
C ARG A 46 -13.59 -9.01 6.21
N GLU A 47 -14.24 -9.68 5.27
CA GLU A 47 -15.67 -9.95 5.34
C GLU A 47 -16.01 -10.75 6.61
N GLY A 48 -17.10 -10.40 7.29
CA GLY A 48 -17.49 -11.02 8.56
C GLY A 48 -16.63 -10.65 9.78
N SER A 49 -15.57 -9.83 9.63
CA SER A 49 -14.76 -9.34 10.75
C SER A 49 -15.02 -7.85 11.00
N PRO A 50 -15.03 -7.39 12.27
CA PRO A 50 -15.10 -5.97 12.56
C PRO A 50 -13.80 -5.26 12.17
N GLY A 51 -13.91 -4.01 11.73
CA GLY A 51 -12.76 -3.13 11.51
C GLY A 51 -11.87 -3.47 10.29
N ALA A 52 -10.70 -2.83 10.26
CA ALA A 52 -9.72 -2.96 9.18
C ALA A 52 -8.30 -2.87 9.75
N ILE A 53 -7.37 -3.64 9.18
CA ILE A 53 -5.93 -3.46 9.39
C ILE A 53 -5.49 -2.29 8.51
N ARG A 54 -4.70 -1.37 9.08
CA ARG A 54 -4.15 -0.22 8.34
C ARG A 54 -2.63 -0.34 8.28
N ILE A 55 -2.11 -0.62 7.09
CA ILE A 55 -0.67 -0.72 6.81
C ILE A 55 -0.22 0.63 6.25
N VAL A 56 0.68 1.31 6.96
CA VAL A 56 1.07 2.70 6.70
C VAL A 56 2.51 2.75 6.19
N PHE A 57 2.70 3.27 5.00
CA PHE A 57 4.01 3.55 4.43
C PHE A 57 4.27 5.05 4.52
N ALA A 58 5.07 5.48 5.50
CA ALA A 58 5.47 6.87 5.64
C ALA A 58 6.76 7.18 4.86
N SER A 59 6.79 8.34 4.19
CA SER A 59 8.01 8.84 3.54
C SER A 59 9.11 9.07 4.56
N GLY A 60 10.36 8.97 4.13
CA GLY A 60 11.53 9.24 4.96
C GLY A 60 12.82 8.94 4.22
N PRO A 61 13.98 8.99 4.88
CA PRO A 61 15.27 8.67 4.27
C PRO A 61 15.23 7.32 3.54
N GLY A 62 15.47 7.34 2.24
CA GLY A 62 15.45 6.15 1.37
C GLY A 62 14.08 5.50 1.16
N ARG A 63 12.98 6.14 1.59
CA ARG A 63 11.59 5.65 1.52
C ARG A 63 10.75 6.64 0.71
N VAL A 64 10.36 6.24 -0.50
CA VAL A 64 9.58 7.06 -1.43
C VAL A 64 8.12 6.61 -1.40
N VAL A 65 7.20 7.56 -1.30
CA VAL A 65 5.77 7.35 -1.05
C VAL A 65 4.95 8.29 -1.93
N GLY A 66 4.08 7.72 -2.77
CA GLY A 66 3.50 8.45 -3.89
C GLY A 66 4.59 8.68 -4.93
N GLY A 67 4.40 8.18 -6.16
CA GLY A 67 5.44 8.34 -7.19
C GLY A 67 5.85 9.81 -7.30
N GLY A 68 7.15 10.09 -7.30
CA GLY A 68 7.67 11.44 -7.07
C GLY A 68 7.49 12.40 -8.26
N GLY A 69 6.27 12.86 -8.55
CA GLY A 69 6.05 13.91 -9.55
C GLY A 69 4.57 14.20 -9.88
N TRP A 70 4.35 15.34 -10.57
CA TRP A 70 3.07 15.73 -11.14
C TRP A 70 2.61 14.66 -12.15
N GLY A 71 1.55 13.93 -11.81
CA GLY A 71 1.00 12.84 -12.64
C GLY A 71 1.30 11.42 -12.13
N ALA A 72 2.01 11.27 -11.02
CA ALA A 72 2.27 9.96 -10.45
C ALA A 72 1.05 9.38 -9.71
N HIS A 73 0.83 8.08 -9.90
CA HIS A 73 -0.29 7.36 -9.31
C HIS A 73 -0.13 7.25 -7.78
N GLU A 74 -1.18 7.61 -7.04
CA GLU A 74 -1.37 7.25 -5.64
C GLU A 74 -1.14 5.73 -5.46
N GLY A 75 -0.63 5.32 -4.30
CA GLY A 75 -0.45 3.91 -3.95
C GLY A 75 0.84 3.24 -4.44
N GLY A 76 1.79 3.97 -4.99
CA GLY A 76 3.15 3.49 -5.23
C GLY A 76 4.09 3.75 -4.05
N VAL A 77 4.86 2.74 -3.63
CA VAL A 77 5.91 2.89 -2.60
C VAL A 77 7.20 2.18 -3.04
N SER A 78 8.37 2.80 -2.81
CA SER A 78 9.67 2.23 -3.19
C SER A 78 10.78 2.59 -2.21
N ARG A 79 11.88 1.83 -2.27
CA ARG A 79 13.14 2.19 -1.61
C ARG A 79 14.15 2.74 -2.61
N ALA A 80 14.95 3.69 -2.18
CA ALA A 80 16.00 4.30 -3.02
C ALA A 80 17.06 3.27 -3.49
N GLY A 81 17.22 2.15 -2.78
CA GLY A 81 18.09 1.03 -3.16
C GLY A 81 17.44 -0.05 -4.01
N GLY A 82 16.18 0.14 -4.44
CA GLY A 82 15.44 -0.80 -5.28
C GLY A 82 14.21 -1.40 -4.61
N GLY A 83 13.38 -2.04 -5.43
CA GLY A 83 12.07 -2.56 -5.03
C GLY A 83 10.96 -1.51 -5.16
N TYR A 84 9.81 -1.97 -5.62
CA TYR A 84 8.61 -1.15 -5.79
C TYR A 84 7.38 -2.01 -5.52
N LEU A 85 6.46 -1.47 -4.73
CA LEU A 85 5.15 -2.06 -4.47
C LEU A 85 4.07 -1.11 -4.96
N ASN A 86 3.17 -1.64 -5.79
CA ASN A 86 1.94 -0.97 -6.18
C ASN A 86 0.79 -1.50 -5.31
N LEU A 87 0.29 -0.69 -4.38
CA LEU A 87 -0.76 -1.01 -3.41
C LEU A 87 -2.16 -1.15 -4.06
N HIS A 88 -2.28 -0.84 -5.35
CA HIS A 88 -3.48 -1.15 -6.12
C HIS A 88 -3.47 -2.57 -6.72
N ARG A 89 -2.31 -3.23 -6.78
CA ARG A 89 -2.20 -4.58 -7.33
C ARG A 89 -2.69 -5.63 -6.32
N PRO A 90 -3.58 -6.55 -6.74
CA PRO A 90 -4.04 -7.64 -5.88
C PRO A 90 -2.91 -8.53 -5.35
N ALA A 91 -1.87 -8.78 -6.17
CA ALA A 91 -0.72 -9.58 -5.76
C ALA A 91 0.07 -8.92 -4.63
N THR A 92 0.36 -7.63 -4.73
CA THR A 92 0.98 -6.85 -3.64
C THR A 92 0.16 -6.92 -2.36
N VAL A 93 -1.15 -6.71 -2.47
CA VAL A 93 -2.05 -6.69 -1.31
C VAL A 93 -2.13 -8.07 -0.66
N ARG A 94 -2.12 -9.15 -1.45
CA ARG A 94 -2.05 -10.52 -0.94
C ARG A 94 -0.82 -10.71 -0.05
N GLU A 95 0.37 -10.40 -0.57
CA GLU A 95 1.62 -10.58 0.18
C GLU A 95 1.64 -9.74 1.46
N LEU A 96 1.16 -8.49 1.40
CA LEU A 96 1.10 -7.62 2.59
C LEU A 96 0.09 -8.11 3.63
N ILE A 97 -1.02 -8.74 3.22
CA ILE A 97 -1.97 -9.37 4.15
C ILE A 97 -1.31 -10.56 4.84
N GLU A 98 -0.62 -11.43 4.10
CA GLU A 98 0.05 -12.61 4.68
C GLU A 98 1.11 -12.20 5.70
N GLU A 99 1.97 -11.24 5.35
CA GLU A 99 3.00 -10.70 6.26
C GLU A 99 2.39 -10.06 7.51
N ALA A 100 1.30 -9.29 7.36
CA ALA A 100 0.63 -8.69 8.51
C ALA A 100 0.02 -9.75 9.44
N LEU A 101 -0.63 -10.78 8.89
CA LEU A 101 -1.22 -11.85 9.68
C LEU A 101 -0.14 -12.71 10.37
N ALA A 102 0.97 -12.99 9.68
CA ALA A 102 2.11 -13.74 10.20
C ALA A 102 2.79 -13.01 11.37
N ASP A 103 2.86 -11.69 11.34
CA ASP A 103 3.34 -10.89 12.48
C ASP A 103 2.34 -10.83 13.66
N GLY A 104 1.13 -11.37 13.50
CA GLY A 104 0.15 -11.39 14.58
C GLY A 104 -0.87 -10.26 14.52
N GLN A 105 -0.93 -9.49 13.43
CA GLN A 105 -1.97 -8.48 13.26
C GLN A 105 -3.36 -9.13 13.18
N ARG A 106 -4.38 -8.44 13.71
CA ARG A 106 -5.75 -8.95 13.81
C ARG A 106 -6.75 -7.87 13.38
N PHE A 107 -7.78 -8.28 12.63
CA PHE A 107 -8.94 -7.43 12.36
C PHE A 107 -9.69 -7.14 13.67
N GLY A 108 -10.30 -5.97 13.76
CA GLY A 108 -11.05 -5.53 14.95
C GLY A 108 -10.21 -4.77 15.98
N HIS A 109 -8.88 -4.88 15.93
CA HIS A 109 -7.98 -3.99 16.66
C HIS A 109 -7.66 -2.78 15.80
N ALA A 110 -7.87 -1.57 16.34
CA ALA A 110 -7.65 -0.31 15.63
C ALA A 110 -6.16 0.05 15.45
N ALA A 111 -5.28 -0.93 15.23
CA ALA A 111 -3.85 -0.72 15.07
C ALA A 111 -3.51 -0.26 13.65
N GLN A 112 -2.71 0.80 13.57
CA GLN A 112 -1.93 1.13 12.38
C GLN A 112 -0.57 0.45 12.53
N VAL A 113 -0.09 -0.19 11.47
CA VAL A 113 1.22 -0.84 11.46
C VAL A 113 2.13 -0.17 10.43
N ASP A 114 3.41 -0.08 10.74
CA ASP A 114 4.41 0.35 9.75
C ASP A 114 4.43 -0.69 8.62
N GLY A 115 4.24 -0.28 7.37
CA GLY A 115 4.30 -1.14 6.20
C GLY A 115 5.71 -1.46 5.74
N TRP A 116 6.70 -0.63 6.11
CA TRP A 116 8.08 -0.79 5.66
C TRP A 116 8.76 -2.05 6.21
N ARG A 117 8.28 -2.59 7.34
CA ARG A 117 8.72 -3.87 7.90
C ARG A 117 8.36 -5.09 7.03
N PHE A 118 7.34 -4.97 6.19
CA PHE A 118 6.87 -6.05 5.29
C PHE A 118 7.37 -5.87 3.86
N PHE A 119 7.95 -4.71 3.55
CA PHE A 119 8.23 -4.29 2.19
C PHE A 119 9.11 -5.28 1.45
N ASP A 120 10.24 -5.69 2.04
CA ASP A 120 11.21 -6.55 1.36
C ASP A 120 10.65 -7.96 1.14
N ALA A 121 9.97 -8.52 2.15
CA ALA A 121 9.35 -9.84 2.07
C ALA A 121 8.25 -9.88 0.99
N ALA A 122 7.39 -8.85 0.95
CA ALA A 122 6.38 -8.72 -0.08
C ALA A 122 7.01 -8.50 -1.47
N ALA A 123 7.98 -7.59 -1.61
CA ALA A 123 8.63 -7.29 -2.88
C ALA A 123 9.36 -8.50 -3.48
N ALA A 124 9.90 -9.39 -2.64
CA ALA A 124 10.55 -10.61 -3.08
C ALA A 124 9.58 -11.66 -3.64
N ARG A 125 8.30 -11.63 -3.25
CA ARG A 125 7.28 -12.62 -3.65
C ARG A 125 6.26 -12.09 -4.64
N VAL A 126 6.10 -10.77 -4.74
CA VAL A 126 5.25 -10.14 -5.75
C VAL A 126 5.82 -10.44 -7.14
N PRO A 127 5.07 -11.11 -8.02
CA PRO A 127 5.50 -11.31 -9.38
C PRO A 127 5.64 -9.95 -10.08
N PRO A 128 6.62 -9.82 -11.01
CA PRO A 128 6.78 -8.60 -11.79
C PRO A 128 5.45 -8.23 -12.44
N GLU A 129 5.21 -6.94 -12.59
CA GLU A 129 4.06 -6.48 -13.36
C GLU A 129 4.21 -7.05 -14.77
N ARG A 130 3.24 -7.85 -15.21
CA ARG A 130 3.22 -8.29 -16.60
C ARG A 130 3.05 -7.01 -17.41
N PRO A 131 3.91 -6.71 -18.39
CA PRO A 131 3.64 -5.60 -19.28
C PRO A 131 2.27 -5.83 -19.91
N GLU A 132 1.39 -4.84 -19.81
CA GLU A 132 0.17 -4.81 -20.61
C GLU A 132 0.60 -5.08 -22.06
N PRO A 133 -0.07 -5.99 -22.80
CA PRO A 133 0.26 -6.17 -24.21
C PRO A 133 0.12 -4.81 -24.88
N SER A 134 1.22 -4.26 -25.41
CA SER A 134 1.20 -2.99 -26.11
C SER A 134 0.07 -3.08 -27.14
N ALA A 135 -0.95 -2.24 -27.01
CA ALA A 135 -1.95 -2.09 -28.06
C ALA A 135 -1.15 -1.86 -29.35
N GLY A 136 -1.25 -2.83 -30.26
CA GLY A 136 -0.39 -2.89 -31.43
C GLY A 136 -0.42 -1.55 -32.16
N SER A 137 0.76 -1.03 -32.47
CA SER A 137 0.90 -0.10 -33.58
C SER A 137 0.45 -0.85 -34.83
N SER A 138 -0.79 -0.63 -35.26
CA SER A 138 -1.18 -0.87 -36.64
C SER A 138 -0.39 0.11 -37.50
N ALA A 139 0.43 -0.44 -38.39
CA ALA A 139 1.07 0.25 -39.49
C ALA A 139 0.06 0.68 -40.55
#